data_AF-A0A1W0AWQ0-F1
#
_entry.id   AF-A0A1W0AWQ0-F1
#
_cell.length_a   1.000
_cell.length_b   1.000
_cell.length_c   1.000
_cell.angle_alpha   90.00
_cell.angle_beta   90.00
_cell.angle_gamma   90.00
#
_symmetry.space_group_name_H-M   'P 1'
#
loop_
_entity.id
_entity.type
_entity.pdbx_description
1 polymer ?
#
loop_
_entity_poly.entity_id
_entity_poly.type
_entity_poly.pdbx_seq_one_letter_code
_entity_poly.pdbx_strand_id
1 'polypeptide(L)'
;MSSWARRKFHRVGRFDRAVGDAIAALPDSRADRGLLRLTSSADYSALWLACAALLATGKGTPRRAAMRGVVSVAGASLVANVGLKTLFARRRPAADRIPEHRRLVPAPASSSFPSGHSATAAAFATAVAMESPRTALVVAPLAAAVAYSRVHTGVHWGSDVLVGAAVGSGIALATRRWWPVRESDEAQARPVREVPVLVEGKGLVVMVNPVSGDPNYDPTDDVVAALPAATVLRTRPDIDCAEQLERAIAEHDEPIVAVGVAGGDGTVAAVAAVALRHRLPLVVIPTGTLNHFARDLGVYDLREVIDATGAGEAVAVDIASVEYGDDTETHTRHLINTASLGSYPDLVQLREKWQSRWGKWPAFAAALVVTLHRAEPLEIYLDERWQRVWFLFVGNGPYHPHGAVPAFRDRLDSGLLDVRWLRADLRWSRSRAVVALLLAAIGHSKVYGERQLPELLVHLPAPEALATDGEVIGKGSRLRFSMAGQLAVYRRDESNPLWVNRSRPHHRRAPWLRDAFRISRAG
;
A
#
# COMPACT_ATOMS: atom_id res chain seq x y z
N MET A 1 12.99 -5.68 -36.43
CA MET A 1 13.21 -4.22 -36.33
C MET A 1 13.71 -3.68 -37.67
N SER A 2 12.97 -2.75 -38.28
CA SER A 2 13.25 -2.27 -39.63
C SER A 2 14.58 -1.52 -39.73
N SER A 3 15.27 -1.67 -40.86
CA SER A 3 16.51 -0.95 -41.23
C SER A 3 16.38 0.58 -41.22
N TRP A 4 15.16 1.08 -41.06
CA TRP A 4 14.80 2.48 -40.90
C TRP A 4 15.17 3.02 -39.50
N ALA A 5 14.89 2.27 -38.43
CA ALA A 5 15.19 2.72 -37.06
C ALA A 5 16.71 2.83 -36.80
N ARG A 6 17.49 1.85 -37.28
CA ARG A 6 18.97 1.89 -37.17
C ARG A 6 19.58 3.09 -37.91
N ARG A 7 19.06 3.45 -39.08
CA ARG A 7 19.57 4.58 -39.88
C ARG A 7 19.25 5.96 -39.29
N LYS A 8 18.09 6.13 -38.63
CA LYS A 8 17.70 7.42 -38.03
C LYS A 8 18.53 7.79 -36.79
N PHE A 9 18.97 6.82 -36.00
CA PHE A 9 19.76 7.05 -34.77
C PHE A 9 21.28 7.22 -34.99
N HIS A 10 21.78 7.06 -36.22
CA HIS A 10 23.17 7.38 -36.56
C HIS A 10 23.42 8.88 -36.79
N ARG A 11 22.39 9.68 -37.09
CA ARG A 11 22.54 11.14 -37.31
C ARG A 11 22.29 11.91 -36.02
N VAL A 12 23.26 12.71 -35.63
CA VAL A 12 23.12 13.70 -34.54
C VAL A 12 22.18 14.82 -35.02
N GLY A 13 21.18 15.19 -34.21
CA GLY A 13 20.26 16.28 -34.53
C GLY A 13 20.91 17.66 -34.48
N ARG A 14 20.31 18.67 -35.14
CA ARG A 14 20.74 20.08 -35.01
C ARG A 14 20.67 20.57 -33.56
N PHE A 15 19.64 20.14 -32.84
CA PHE A 15 19.43 20.46 -31.42
C PHE A 15 20.60 19.98 -30.54
N ASP A 16 21.01 18.72 -30.68
CA ASP A 16 22.09 18.15 -29.87
C ASP A 16 23.43 18.86 -30.09
N ARG A 17 23.70 19.28 -31.34
CA ARG A 17 24.87 20.10 -31.65
C ARG A 17 24.79 21.48 -31.02
N ALA A 18 23.68 22.18 -31.20
CA ALA A 18 23.49 23.50 -30.61
C ALA A 18 23.65 23.50 -29.09
N VAL A 19 23.10 22.49 -28.39
CA VAL A 19 23.26 22.34 -26.94
C VAL A 19 24.72 22.04 -26.57
N GLY A 20 25.38 21.14 -27.28
CA GLY A 20 26.79 20.82 -27.05
C GLY A 20 27.72 22.02 -27.26
N ASP A 21 27.53 22.74 -28.36
CA ASP A 21 28.32 23.92 -28.73
C ASP A 21 28.10 25.07 -27.72
N ALA A 22 26.86 25.28 -27.27
CA ALA A 22 26.56 26.28 -26.24
C ALA A 22 27.22 25.97 -24.89
N ILE A 23 27.25 24.69 -24.48
CA ILE A 23 27.89 24.27 -23.23
C ILE A 23 29.41 24.32 -23.36
N ALA A 24 29.96 23.98 -24.52
CA ALA A 24 31.39 24.09 -24.80
C ALA A 24 31.89 25.54 -24.73
N ALA A 25 31.06 26.51 -25.13
CA ALA A 25 31.36 27.94 -25.09
C ALA A 25 31.36 28.56 -23.67
N LEU A 26 30.94 27.83 -22.63
CA LEU A 26 30.97 28.35 -21.27
C LEU A 26 32.42 28.54 -20.77
N PRO A 27 32.73 29.63 -20.04
CA PRO A 27 34.07 29.89 -19.54
C PRO A 27 34.51 28.86 -18.49
N ASP A 28 35.81 28.62 -18.41
CA ASP A 28 36.43 27.70 -17.45
C ASP A 28 36.06 28.06 -16.02
N SER A 29 35.61 27.07 -15.24
CA SER A 29 35.10 27.31 -13.90
C SER A 29 35.56 26.26 -12.89
N ARG A 30 35.53 26.61 -11.60
CA ARG A 30 35.74 25.63 -10.51
C ARG A 30 34.65 24.54 -10.49
N ALA A 31 33.48 24.80 -11.08
CA ALA A 31 32.41 23.83 -11.18
C ALA A 31 32.77 22.66 -12.10
N ASP A 32 33.65 22.85 -13.08
CA ASP A 32 34.03 21.83 -14.07
C ASP A 32 34.69 20.62 -13.37
N ARG A 33 35.61 20.88 -12.42
CA ARG A 33 36.20 19.85 -11.56
C ARG A 33 35.17 19.16 -10.65
N GLY A 34 34.21 19.92 -10.14
CA GLY A 34 33.11 19.39 -9.34
C GLY A 34 32.22 18.45 -10.14
N LEU A 35 31.87 18.83 -11.37
CA LEU A 35 31.04 18.04 -12.28
C LEU A 35 31.75 16.78 -12.78
N LEU A 36 33.07 16.82 -12.98
CA LEU A 36 33.89 15.64 -13.27
C LEU A 36 33.86 14.62 -12.12
N ARG A 37 34.01 15.08 -10.87
CA ARG A 37 33.89 14.22 -9.69
C ARG A 37 32.46 13.72 -9.48
N LEU A 38 31.47 14.57 -9.73
CA LEU A 38 30.06 14.20 -9.62
C LEU A 38 29.72 13.10 -10.61
N THR A 39 30.17 13.20 -11.86
CA THR A 39 29.89 12.15 -12.84
C THR A 39 30.54 10.83 -12.51
N SER A 40 31.74 10.80 -11.92
CA SER A 40 32.40 9.55 -11.53
C SER A 40 31.78 8.94 -10.27
N SER A 41 31.35 9.77 -9.32
CA SER A 41 30.63 9.29 -8.12
C SER A 41 29.31 8.59 -8.43
N ALA A 42 28.71 8.91 -9.58
CA ALA A 42 27.48 8.28 -10.06
C ALA A 42 27.72 6.95 -10.81
N ASP A 43 28.98 6.54 -11.01
CA ASP A 43 29.31 5.25 -11.61
C ASP A 43 28.79 4.09 -10.75
N TYR A 44 28.38 3.01 -11.42
CA TYR A 44 27.76 1.84 -10.80
C TYR A 44 26.55 2.16 -9.90
N SER A 45 25.94 3.34 -10.08
CA SER A 45 24.88 3.88 -9.21
C SER A 45 25.31 4.09 -7.74
N ALA A 46 26.62 4.18 -7.45
CA ALA A 46 27.14 4.27 -6.08
C ALA A 46 26.56 5.47 -5.30
N LEU A 47 26.49 6.65 -5.92
CA LEU A 47 25.86 7.84 -5.34
C LEU A 47 24.42 7.57 -4.88
N TRP A 48 23.61 6.92 -5.73
CA TRP A 48 22.19 6.65 -5.42
C TRP A 48 22.04 5.59 -4.34
N LEU A 49 22.92 4.58 -4.31
CA LEU A 49 22.95 3.58 -3.26
C LEU A 49 23.37 4.19 -1.90
N ALA A 50 24.31 5.14 -1.90
CA ALA A 50 24.69 5.88 -0.70
C ALA A 50 23.53 6.76 -0.20
N CYS A 51 22.85 7.49 -1.09
CA CYS A 51 21.64 8.24 -0.74
C CYS A 51 20.54 7.31 -0.19
N ALA A 52 20.34 6.14 -0.80
CA ALA A 52 19.39 5.14 -0.31
C ALA A 52 19.77 4.62 1.09
N ALA A 53 21.05 4.33 1.34
CA ALA A 53 21.53 3.89 2.64
C ALA A 53 21.29 4.96 3.72
N LEU A 54 21.58 6.23 3.41
CA LEU A 54 21.28 7.35 4.31
C LEU A 54 19.77 7.45 4.61
N LEU A 55 18.93 7.42 3.57
CA LEU A 55 17.47 7.46 3.74
C LEU A 55 16.93 6.24 4.51
N ALA A 56 17.57 5.08 4.40
CA ALA A 56 17.19 3.86 5.10
C ALA A 56 17.44 3.92 6.62
N THR A 57 18.27 4.86 7.11
CA THR A 57 18.46 5.10 8.56
C THR A 57 17.21 5.68 9.22
N GLY A 58 16.37 6.40 8.48
CA GLY A 58 15.10 6.91 8.97
C GLY A 58 14.02 5.83 9.03
N LYS A 59 13.02 5.98 9.91
CA LYS A 59 11.84 5.10 9.94
C LYS A 59 10.71 5.64 9.07
N GLY A 60 9.87 4.76 8.52
CA GLY A 60 8.68 5.15 7.75
C GLY A 60 9.00 5.65 6.32
N THR A 61 8.63 6.89 6.02
CA THR A 61 8.68 7.46 4.66
C THR A 61 10.09 7.48 4.04
N PRO A 62 11.17 7.89 4.73
CA PRO A 62 12.52 7.88 4.18
C PRO A 62 12.99 6.47 3.78
N ARG A 63 12.72 5.46 4.61
CA ARG A 63 13.07 4.05 4.31
C ARG A 63 12.31 3.51 3.10
N ARG A 64 11.03 3.88 2.95
CA ARG A 64 10.23 3.51 1.77
C ARG A 64 10.76 4.18 0.51
N ALA A 65 11.13 5.46 0.59
CA ALA A 65 11.78 6.20 -0.50
C ALA A 65 13.10 5.53 -0.92
N ALA A 66 13.92 5.11 0.04
CA ALA A 66 15.15 4.35 -0.21
C ALA A 66 14.89 3.04 -0.96
N MET A 67 13.99 2.20 -0.43
CA MET A 67 13.66 0.90 -1.03
C MET A 67 13.13 1.04 -2.45
N ARG A 68 12.17 1.96 -2.65
CA ARG A 68 11.60 2.23 -3.98
C ARG A 68 12.64 2.80 -4.94
N GLY A 69 13.53 3.66 -4.44
CA GLY A 69 14.65 4.19 -5.18
C GLY A 69 15.59 3.10 -5.68
N VAL A 70 15.98 2.16 -4.82
CA VAL A 70 16.86 1.04 -5.19
C VAL A 70 16.21 0.14 -6.25
N VAL A 71 14.93 -0.23 -6.07
CA VAL A 71 14.18 -1.02 -7.06
C VAL A 71 14.12 -0.29 -8.41
N SER A 72 13.85 1.02 -8.40
CA SER A 72 13.75 1.83 -9.62
C SER A 72 15.11 1.98 -10.32
N VAL A 73 16.20 2.14 -9.57
CA VAL A 73 17.57 2.18 -10.09
C VAL A 73 17.99 0.85 -10.71
N ALA A 74 17.65 -0.27 -10.08
CA ALA A 74 17.91 -1.61 -10.61
C ALA A 74 17.16 -1.83 -11.93
N GLY A 75 15.87 -1.50 -11.97
CA GLY A 75 15.05 -1.56 -13.19
C GLY A 75 15.58 -0.65 -14.30
N ALA A 76 15.92 0.60 -13.97
CA ALA A 76 16.49 1.55 -14.93
C ALA A 76 17.84 1.09 -15.49
N SER A 77 18.69 0.52 -14.65
CA SER A 77 19.99 -0.05 -15.07
C SER A 77 19.80 -1.22 -16.03
N LEU A 78 18.87 -2.13 -15.74
CA LEU A 78 18.56 -3.27 -16.59
C LEU A 78 18.01 -2.81 -17.95
N VAL A 79 16.99 -1.96 -17.96
CA VAL A 79 16.35 -1.49 -19.19
C VAL A 79 17.29 -0.64 -20.04
N ALA A 80 18.02 0.31 -19.43
CA ALA A 80 18.90 1.20 -20.16
C ALA A 80 20.17 0.49 -20.67
N ASN A 81 20.86 -0.28 -19.81
CA ASN A 81 22.15 -0.85 -20.17
C ASN A 81 22.06 -2.21 -20.87
N VAL A 82 21.14 -3.09 -20.45
CA VAL A 82 21.00 -4.43 -21.05
C VAL A 82 20.02 -4.41 -22.21
N GLY A 83 18.92 -3.67 -22.09
CA GLY A 83 17.90 -3.57 -23.14
C GLY A 83 18.25 -2.56 -24.24
N LEU A 84 18.21 -1.27 -23.93
CA LEU A 84 18.25 -0.22 -24.95
C LEU A 84 19.64 -0.02 -25.56
N LYS A 85 20.71 -0.03 -24.75
CA LYS A 85 22.08 0.16 -25.28
C LYS A 85 22.54 -0.96 -26.20
N THR A 86 22.03 -2.18 -26.05
CA THR A 86 22.36 -3.31 -26.93
C THR A 86 21.59 -3.24 -28.25
N LEU A 87 20.42 -2.59 -28.25
CA LEU A 87 19.57 -2.42 -29.43
C LEU A 87 19.93 -1.18 -30.28
N PHE A 88 20.48 -0.13 -29.64
CA PHE A 88 20.75 1.16 -30.28
C PHE A 88 22.24 1.53 -30.21
N ALA A 89 22.89 1.57 -31.38
CA ALA A 89 24.25 2.06 -31.53
C ALA A 89 24.26 3.54 -31.92
N ARG A 90 24.52 4.44 -30.96
CA ARG A 90 24.65 5.88 -31.23
C ARG A 90 26.07 6.35 -30.90
N ARG A 91 26.67 7.15 -31.78
CA ARG A 91 27.98 7.76 -31.58
C ARG A 91 27.93 8.87 -30.51
N ARG A 92 28.90 8.87 -29.58
CA ARG A 92 29.10 9.91 -28.56
C ARG A 92 29.48 11.26 -29.20
N PRO A 93 29.33 12.39 -28.49
CA PRO A 93 29.93 13.66 -28.91
C PRO A 93 31.43 13.50 -29.15
N ALA A 94 31.92 14.13 -30.21
CA ALA A 94 33.32 14.04 -30.58
C ALA A 94 34.19 14.85 -29.59
N ALA A 95 35.32 14.28 -29.19
CA ALA A 95 36.15 14.84 -28.12
C ALA A 95 36.68 16.24 -28.46
N ASP A 96 36.98 16.49 -29.73
CA ASP A 96 37.40 17.78 -30.30
C ASP A 96 36.41 18.92 -30.06
N ARG A 97 35.11 18.62 -29.89
CA ARG A 97 34.08 19.63 -29.61
C ARG A 97 34.04 20.12 -28.16
N ILE A 98 34.81 19.51 -27.27
CA ILE A 98 34.75 19.76 -25.83
C ILE A 98 36.14 20.18 -25.34
N PRO A 99 36.27 21.27 -24.55
CA PRO A 99 37.54 21.67 -23.97
C PRO A 99 38.20 20.55 -23.15
N GLU A 100 39.53 20.42 -23.23
CA GLU A 100 40.27 19.31 -22.61
C GLU A 100 40.03 19.17 -21.11
N HIS A 101 39.95 20.31 -20.39
CA HIS A 101 39.71 20.32 -18.95
C HIS A 101 38.31 19.83 -18.52
N ARG A 102 37.38 19.61 -19.46
CA ARG A 102 36.03 19.05 -19.23
C ARG A 102 35.88 17.60 -19.67
N ARG A 103 36.86 17.05 -20.41
CA ARG A 103 36.75 15.70 -20.96
C ARG A 103 36.90 14.66 -19.85
N LEU A 104 35.94 13.73 -19.79
CA LEU A 104 36.08 12.56 -18.92
C LEU A 104 37.09 11.57 -19.54
N VAL A 105 38.17 11.26 -18.83
CA VAL A 105 39.21 10.32 -19.26
C VAL A 105 39.34 9.18 -18.24
N PRO A 106 39.25 7.90 -18.66
CA PRO A 106 39.02 7.43 -20.03
C PRO A 106 37.56 7.63 -20.47
N ALA A 107 37.36 7.83 -21.78
CA ALA A 107 36.01 7.91 -22.35
C ALA A 107 35.32 6.54 -22.28
N PRO A 108 34.00 6.46 -22.00
CA PRO A 108 33.32 5.18 -21.90
C PRO A 108 33.22 4.46 -23.26
N ALA A 109 33.58 3.18 -23.30
CA ALA A 109 33.61 2.36 -24.52
C ALA A 109 32.22 1.90 -25.05
N SER A 110 31.16 2.04 -24.25
CA SER A 110 29.81 1.59 -24.60
C SER A 110 29.01 2.64 -25.40
N SER A 111 27.89 2.22 -26.01
CA SER A 111 26.96 3.12 -26.75
C SER A 111 26.55 4.34 -25.93
N SER A 112 26.38 5.48 -26.62
CA SER A 112 25.93 6.74 -26.00
C SER A 112 24.44 6.75 -25.64
N PHE A 113 23.61 5.95 -26.31
CA PHE A 113 22.16 6.04 -26.17
C PHE A 113 21.54 4.81 -25.47
N PRO A 114 20.62 5.01 -24.51
CA PRO A 114 20.39 6.24 -23.74
C PRO A 114 21.47 6.45 -22.66
N SER A 115 21.48 7.62 -22.01
CA SER A 115 22.35 7.86 -20.86
C SER A 115 21.91 7.05 -19.64
N GLY A 116 22.75 6.11 -19.20
CA GLY A 116 22.47 5.24 -18.05
C GLY A 116 22.43 6.02 -16.73
N HIS A 117 23.39 6.92 -16.49
CA HIS A 117 23.43 7.78 -15.31
C HIS A 117 22.21 8.68 -15.20
N SER A 118 21.74 9.24 -16.32
CA SER A 118 20.52 10.07 -16.34
C SER A 118 19.28 9.23 -16.06
N ALA A 119 19.22 7.99 -16.56
CA ALA A 119 18.13 7.07 -16.27
C ALA A 119 18.07 6.68 -14.79
N THR A 120 19.20 6.29 -14.18
CA THR A 120 19.22 5.92 -12.76
C THR A 120 19.00 7.13 -11.85
N ALA A 121 19.52 8.31 -12.20
CA ALA A 121 19.28 9.56 -11.48
C ALA A 121 17.80 9.95 -11.47
N ALA A 122 17.16 9.99 -12.65
CA ALA A 122 15.75 10.32 -12.76
C ALA A 122 14.86 9.25 -12.10
N ALA A 123 15.21 7.96 -12.22
CA ALA A 123 14.50 6.88 -11.55
C ALA A 123 14.53 7.04 -10.03
N PHE A 124 15.71 7.31 -9.45
CA PHE A 124 15.84 7.51 -8.01
C PHE A 124 15.10 8.77 -7.53
N ALA A 125 15.31 9.91 -8.19
CA ALA A 125 14.66 11.16 -7.82
C ALA A 125 13.13 11.08 -7.92
N THR A 126 12.61 10.47 -8.99
CA THR A 126 11.15 10.25 -9.16
C THR A 126 10.61 9.30 -8.09
N ALA A 127 11.36 8.24 -7.76
CA ALA A 127 11.00 7.31 -6.69
C ALA A 127 10.93 7.99 -5.32
N VAL A 128 11.91 8.85 -5.00
CA VAL A 128 11.90 9.64 -3.76
C VAL A 128 10.76 10.66 -3.78
N ALA A 129 10.50 11.34 -4.89
CA ALA A 129 9.43 12.33 -5.00
C ALA A 129 8.03 11.73 -4.77
N MET A 130 7.82 10.50 -5.25
CA MET A 130 6.59 9.76 -4.99
C MET A 130 6.37 9.46 -3.51
N GLU A 131 7.43 9.23 -2.73
CA GLU A 131 7.28 8.88 -1.31
C GLU A 131 7.39 10.10 -0.38
N SER A 132 8.28 11.04 -0.68
CA SER A 132 8.52 12.25 0.09
C SER A 132 8.86 13.42 -0.85
N PRO A 133 7.87 14.27 -1.18
CA PRO A 133 8.11 15.47 -1.97
C PRO A 133 9.17 16.39 -1.36
N ARG A 134 9.22 16.49 -0.02
CA ARG A 134 10.21 17.30 0.71
C ARG A 134 11.63 16.80 0.50
N THR A 135 11.85 15.49 0.62
CA THR A 135 13.17 14.89 0.39
C THR A 135 13.58 15.03 -1.07
N ALA A 136 12.61 14.96 -1.99
CA ALA A 136 12.88 15.17 -3.41
C ALA A 136 13.32 16.60 -3.74
N LEU A 137 12.97 17.62 -2.95
CA LEU A 137 13.53 18.97 -3.13
C LEU A 137 15.06 18.99 -2.96
N VAL A 138 15.63 18.05 -2.21
CA VAL A 138 17.08 17.89 -2.05
C VAL A 138 17.67 16.96 -3.11
N VAL A 139 16.98 15.85 -3.40
CA VAL A 139 17.49 14.81 -4.31
C VAL A 139 17.38 15.21 -5.79
N ALA A 140 16.33 15.93 -6.17
CA ALA A 140 16.07 16.29 -7.57
C ALA A 140 17.13 17.26 -8.14
N PRO A 141 17.59 18.31 -7.43
CA PRO A 141 18.73 19.12 -7.88
C PRO A 141 20.00 18.30 -8.10
N LEU A 142 20.29 17.34 -7.21
CA LEU A 142 21.45 16.44 -7.36
C LEU A 142 21.31 15.57 -8.62
N ALA A 143 20.12 15.02 -8.88
CA ALA A 143 19.85 14.24 -10.09
C ALA A 143 19.95 15.08 -11.36
N ALA A 144 19.46 16.32 -11.34
CA ALA A 144 19.61 17.28 -12.42
C ALA A 144 21.09 17.63 -12.67
N ALA A 145 21.88 17.82 -11.60
CA ALA A 145 23.31 18.07 -11.70
C ALA A 145 24.08 16.88 -12.31
N VAL A 146 23.74 15.64 -11.93
CA VAL A 146 24.29 14.42 -12.54
C VAL A 146 23.88 14.33 -14.02
N ALA A 147 22.63 14.64 -14.36
CA ALA A 147 22.17 14.63 -15.75
C ALA A 147 22.91 15.68 -16.60
N TYR A 148 23.07 16.89 -16.06
CA TYR A 148 23.81 17.98 -16.70
C TYR A 148 25.29 17.65 -16.87
N SER A 149 25.94 17.04 -15.87
CA SER A 149 27.36 16.70 -15.93
C SER A 149 27.68 15.78 -17.11
N ARG A 150 26.74 14.93 -17.55
CA ARG A 150 26.91 14.04 -18.72
C ARG A 150 26.97 14.79 -20.05
N VAL A 151 26.26 15.92 -20.16
CA VAL A 151 26.36 16.79 -21.34
C VAL A 151 27.58 17.68 -21.23
N HIS A 152 27.83 18.23 -20.04
CA HIS A 152 28.96 19.13 -19.76
C HIS A 152 30.33 18.48 -19.97
N THR A 153 30.48 17.21 -19.60
CA THR A 153 31.73 16.46 -19.79
C THR A 153 31.86 15.85 -21.19
N GLY A 154 30.89 16.12 -22.09
CA GLY A 154 30.96 15.70 -23.49
C GLY A 154 30.70 14.22 -23.74
N VAL A 155 30.30 13.45 -22.73
CA VAL A 155 30.15 12.00 -22.84
C VAL A 155 28.81 11.58 -23.46
N HIS A 156 27.79 12.45 -23.46
CA HIS A 156 26.46 12.18 -24.02
C HIS A 156 25.86 13.42 -24.71
N TRP A 157 24.98 13.19 -25.69
CA TRP A 157 24.15 14.26 -26.27
C TRP A 157 23.01 14.64 -25.32
N GLY A 158 22.49 15.87 -25.43
CA GLY A 158 21.35 16.33 -24.63
C GLY A 158 20.12 15.42 -24.76
N SER A 159 19.81 14.96 -25.98
CA SER A 159 18.73 13.98 -26.19
C SER A 159 18.98 12.61 -25.54
N ASP A 160 20.23 12.15 -25.40
CA ASP A 160 20.53 10.89 -24.69
C ASP A 160 20.16 11.00 -23.22
N VAL A 161 20.39 12.18 -22.64
CA VAL A 161 20.09 12.53 -21.24
C VAL A 161 18.58 12.65 -21.04
N LEU A 162 17.88 13.35 -21.93
CA LEU A 162 16.42 13.50 -21.86
C LEU A 162 15.68 12.16 -21.99
N VAL A 163 16.07 11.32 -22.96
CA VAL A 163 15.47 9.99 -23.11
C VAL A 163 15.83 9.09 -21.94
N GLY A 164 17.09 9.12 -21.47
CA GLY A 164 17.50 8.41 -20.26
C GLY A 164 16.62 8.79 -19.07
N ALA A 165 16.45 10.08 -18.81
CA ALA A 165 15.61 10.58 -17.74
C ALA A 165 14.15 10.14 -17.88
N ALA A 166 13.57 10.23 -19.08
CA ALA A 166 12.20 9.79 -19.34
C ALA A 166 12.00 8.29 -19.09
N VAL A 167 12.94 7.45 -19.54
CA VAL A 167 12.91 5.99 -19.27
C VAL A 167 13.02 5.72 -17.77
N GLY A 168 13.95 6.39 -17.08
CA GLY A 168 14.14 6.25 -15.64
C GLY A 168 12.90 6.63 -14.83
N SER A 169 12.33 7.80 -15.10
CA SER A 169 11.09 8.26 -14.49
C SER A 169 9.91 7.34 -14.81
N GLY A 170 9.82 6.84 -16.05
CA GLY A 170 8.79 5.87 -16.45
C GLY A 170 8.87 4.55 -15.65
N ILE A 171 10.07 4.03 -15.43
CA ILE A 171 10.30 2.83 -14.61
C ILE A 171 9.92 3.09 -13.15
N ALA A 172 10.31 4.24 -12.60
CA ALA A 172 9.88 4.64 -11.26
C ALA A 172 8.35 4.74 -11.18
N LEU A 173 7.69 5.42 -12.11
CA LEU A 173 6.22 5.52 -12.13
C LEU A 173 5.53 4.16 -12.27
N ALA A 174 6.09 3.24 -13.07
CA ALA A 174 5.56 1.88 -13.22
C ALA A 174 5.54 1.11 -11.89
N THR A 175 6.44 1.43 -10.95
CA THR A 175 6.37 0.84 -9.59
C THR A 175 5.06 1.16 -8.88
N ARG A 176 4.31 2.22 -9.24
CA ARG A 176 3.00 2.53 -8.63
C ARG A 176 1.96 1.43 -8.83
N ARG A 177 2.10 0.61 -9.87
CA ARG A 177 1.11 -0.42 -10.20
C ARG A 177 0.98 -1.48 -9.10
N TRP A 178 2.08 -1.73 -8.40
CA TRP A 178 2.20 -2.74 -7.34
C TRP A 178 2.71 -2.16 -6.02
N TRP A 179 3.34 -0.99 -6.02
CA TRP A 179 3.68 -0.21 -4.83
C TRP A 179 2.92 1.13 -4.83
N PRO A 180 1.66 1.14 -4.40
CA PRO A 180 0.88 2.37 -4.29
C PRO A 180 1.52 3.35 -3.31
N VAL A 181 1.48 4.64 -3.64
CA VAL A 181 1.76 5.72 -2.69
C VAL A 181 0.42 6.07 -2.05
N ARG A 182 0.24 5.77 -0.77
CA ARG A 182 -0.97 6.14 -0.01
C ARG A 182 -0.72 7.46 0.71
N GLU A 183 -1.62 8.43 0.54
CA GLU A 183 -1.60 9.74 1.22
C GLU A 183 -2.10 9.67 2.68
N SER A 184 -2.91 8.67 3.00
CA SER A 184 -3.39 8.33 4.34
C SER A 184 -3.63 6.81 4.41
N ASP A 185 -3.71 6.24 5.60
CA ASP A 185 -4.26 4.90 5.78
C ASP A 185 -5.80 4.87 5.84
N GLU A 186 -6.41 6.05 5.88
CA GLU A 186 -7.86 6.23 5.92
C GLU A 186 -8.52 5.91 4.58
N ALA A 187 -9.57 5.10 4.64
CA ALA A 187 -10.47 4.79 3.55
C ALA A 187 -11.60 5.82 3.47
N GLN A 188 -12.06 6.09 2.26
CA GLN A 188 -13.22 6.96 2.05
C GLN A 188 -14.49 6.26 2.56
N ALA A 189 -15.42 7.05 3.09
CA ALA A 189 -16.73 6.56 3.51
C ALA A 189 -17.70 7.73 3.57
N ARG A 190 -18.97 7.49 3.25
CA ARG A 190 -20.02 8.50 3.37
C ARG A 190 -20.21 8.93 4.84
N PRO A 191 -20.33 10.25 5.12
CA PRO A 191 -20.65 10.71 6.46
C PRO A 191 -22.08 10.31 6.86
N VAL A 192 -22.28 10.03 8.14
CA VAL A 192 -23.57 9.76 8.79
C VAL A 192 -23.77 10.85 9.82
N ARG A 193 -24.77 11.71 9.60
CA ARG A 193 -25.01 12.91 10.43
C ARG A 193 -25.99 12.68 11.58
N GLU A 194 -26.72 11.57 11.57
CA GLU A 194 -27.73 11.22 12.57
C GLU A 194 -27.17 10.19 13.55
N VAL A 195 -26.03 10.49 14.18
CA VAL A 195 -25.54 9.71 15.32
C VAL A 195 -25.64 10.52 16.61
N PRO A 196 -25.92 9.88 17.76
CA PRO A 196 -25.95 10.56 19.04
C PRO A 196 -24.63 11.27 19.37
N VAL A 197 -24.71 12.39 20.05
CA VAL A 197 -23.53 13.01 20.67
C VAL A 197 -23.28 12.32 22.01
N LEU A 198 -22.10 11.74 22.20
CA LEU A 198 -21.73 11.02 23.41
C LEU A 198 -20.82 11.89 24.30
N VAL A 199 -21.39 12.94 24.90
CA VAL A 199 -20.65 13.81 25.83
C VAL A 199 -20.07 12.95 26.96
N GLU A 200 -18.74 12.93 27.08
CA GLU A 200 -18.01 12.12 28.06
C GLU A 200 -18.33 10.61 28.01
N GLY A 201 -18.91 10.12 26.92
CA GLY A 201 -19.31 8.72 26.76
C GLY A 201 -20.69 8.37 27.34
N LYS A 202 -21.54 9.33 27.69
CA LYS A 202 -22.87 9.04 28.24
C LYS A 202 -23.70 8.14 27.31
N GLY A 203 -24.20 7.03 27.85
CA GLY A 203 -25.01 6.03 27.11
C GLY A 203 -24.21 5.13 26.16
N LEU A 204 -22.87 5.13 26.29
CA LEU A 204 -21.95 4.24 25.58
C LEU A 204 -21.58 3.05 26.47
N VAL A 205 -21.67 1.84 25.94
CA VAL A 205 -21.08 0.64 26.55
C VAL A 205 -19.81 0.25 25.80
N VAL A 206 -18.65 0.28 26.44
CA VAL A 206 -17.36 -0.04 25.81
C VAL A 206 -16.85 -1.40 26.29
N MET A 207 -16.60 -2.31 25.35
CA MET A 207 -15.93 -3.58 25.62
C MET A 207 -14.42 -3.43 25.44
N VAL A 208 -13.66 -3.66 26.51
CA VAL A 208 -12.20 -3.53 26.55
C VAL A 208 -11.56 -4.91 26.64
N ASN A 209 -10.68 -5.21 25.69
CA ASN A 209 -9.85 -6.41 25.72
C ASN A 209 -8.47 -6.07 26.33
N PRO A 210 -8.22 -6.41 27.60
CA PRO A 210 -7.02 -5.98 28.34
C PRO A 210 -5.74 -6.66 27.86
N VAL A 211 -5.84 -7.77 27.12
CA VAL A 211 -4.68 -8.48 26.57
C VAL A 211 -4.42 -8.13 25.11
N SER A 212 -5.19 -7.19 24.55
CA SER A 212 -5.01 -6.78 23.16
C SER A 212 -3.92 -5.72 23.05
N GLY A 213 -3.00 -5.91 22.09
CA GLY A 213 -1.91 -4.96 21.87
C GLY A 213 -0.63 -5.35 22.58
N ASP A 214 -0.17 -4.49 23.48
CA ASP A 214 1.00 -4.75 24.33
C ASP A 214 0.56 -5.56 25.56
N PRO A 215 1.09 -6.77 25.79
CA PRO A 215 0.70 -7.61 26.92
C PRO A 215 0.98 -6.98 28.29
N ASN A 216 1.76 -5.90 28.36
CA ASN A 216 2.08 -5.19 29.60
C ASN A 216 1.26 -3.91 29.80
N TYR A 217 0.27 -3.64 28.94
CA TYR A 217 -0.52 -2.41 28.99
C TYR A 217 -2.00 -2.73 28.87
N ASP A 218 -2.76 -2.38 29.91
CA ASP A 218 -4.21 -2.47 29.92
C ASP A 218 -4.81 -1.08 29.58
N PRO A 219 -5.54 -0.95 28.46
CA PRO A 219 -6.11 0.34 28.06
C PRO A 219 -7.34 0.75 28.88
N THR A 220 -7.82 -0.08 29.82
CA THR A 220 -9.06 0.17 30.58
C THR A 220 -9.04 1.53 31.27
N ASP A 221 -7.96 1.84 32.00
CA ASP A 221 -7.87 3.08 32.78
C ASP A 221 -7.87 4.33 31.89
N ASP A 222 -7.22 4.25 30.72
CA ASP A 222 -7.20 5.34 29.75
C ASP A 222 -8.57 5.56 29.12
N VAL A 223 -9.30 4.47 28.82
CA VAL A 223 -10.69 4.55 28.32
C VAL A 223 -11.62 5.18 29.36
N VAL A 224 -11.51 4.76 30.62
CA VAL A 224 -12.32 5.32 31.73
C VAL A 224 -11.99 6.81 31.93
N ALA A 225 -10.72 7.19 31.89
CA ALA A 225 -10.31 8.58 32.03
C ALA A 225 -10.80 9.47 30.87
N ALA A 226 -10.82 8.92 29.65
CA ALA A 226 -11.25 9.63 28.45
C ALA A 226 -12.78 9.74 28.31
N LEU A 227 -13.52 8.72 28.77
CA LEU A 227 -14.97 8.59 28.62
C LEU A 227 -15.59 8.23 29.99
N PRO A 228 -15.57 9.16 30.97
CA PRO A 228 -15.91 8.86 32.35
C PRO A 228 -17.40 8.53 32.57
N ALA A 229 -18.27 8.87 31.63
CA ALA A 229 -19.71 8.54 31.67
C ALA A 229 -20.06 7.26 30.88
N ALA A 230 -19.07 6.56 30.31
CA ALA A 230 -19.30 5.29 29.62
C ALA A 230 -19.30 4.10 30.58
N THR A 231 -20.13 3.11 30.29
CA THR A 231 -20.09 1.81 30.98
C THR A 231 -18.98 0.97 30.37
N VAL A 232 -17.91 0.75 31.12
CA VAL A 232 -16.73 -0.01 30.63
C VAL A 232 -16.76 -1.45 31.13
N LEU A 233 -16.69 -2.39 30.20
CA LEU A 233 -16.70 -3.83 30.46
C LEU A 233 -15.39 -4.45 29.99
N ARG A 234 -14.79 -5.32 30.81
CA ARG A 234 -13.58 -6.07 30.42
C ARG A 234 -13.97 -7.42 29.85
N THR A 235 -13.40 -7.80 28.71
CA THR A 235 -13.61 -9.13 28.12
C THR A 235 -13.14 -10.21 29.08
N ARG A 236 -13.95 -11.26 29.25
CA ARG A 236 -13.56 -12.43 30.06
C ARG A 236 -13.13 -13.59 29.16
N PRO A 237 -12.07 -14.35 29.50
CA PRO A 237 -11.58 -15.45 28.66
C PRO A 237 -12.56 -16.63 28.52
N ASP A 238 -13.46 -16.79 29.48
CA ASP A 238 -14.40 -17.91 29.58
C ASP A 238 -15.71 -17.70 28.81
N ILE A 239 -15.97 -16.48 28.33
CA ILE A 239 -17.23 -16.09 27.68
C ILE A 239 -16.93 -15.36 26.38
N ASP A 240 -17.69 -15.67 25.33
CA ASP A 240 -17.55 -14.99 24.05
C ASP A 240 -17.83 -13.49 24.20
N CYS A 241 -16.99 -12.66 23.57
CA CYS A 241 -17.08 -11.20 23.67
C CYS A 241 -18.44 -10.67 23.20
N ALA A 242 -19.04 -11.24 22.15
CA ALA A 242 -20.36 -10.83 21.69
C ALA A 242 -21.43 -11.25 22.70
N GLU A 243 -21.35 -12.47 23.24
CA GLU A 243 -22.28 -12.93 24.28
C GLU A 243 -22.23 -12.03 25.53
N GLN A 244 -21.04 -11.67 25.99
CA GLN A 244 -20.89 -10.77 27.14
C GLN A 244 -21.51 -9.39 26.88
N LEU A 245 -21.33 -8.84 25.68
CA LEU A 245 -21.93 -7.56 25.32
C LEU A 245 -23.46 -7.65 25.17
N GLU A 246 -23.97 -8.73 24.59
CA GLU A 246 -25.43 -8.98 24.47
C GLU A 246 -26.09 -9.01 25.85
N ARG A 247 -25.49 -9.72 26.82
CA ARG A 247 -25.97 -9.74 28.21
C ARG A 247 -25.95 -8.35 28.82
N ALA A 248 -24.85 -7.62 28.64
CA ALA A 248 -24.75 -6.26 29.16
C ALA A 248 -25.77 -5.30 28.55
N ILE A 249 -26.11 -5.45 27.26
CA ILE A 249 -27.16 -4.66 26.62
C ILE A 249 -28.54 -5.00 27.20
N ALA A 250 -28.81 -6.29 27.43
CA ALA A 250 -30.09 -6.75 27.98
C ALA A 250 -30.30 -6.36 29.45
N GLU A 251 -29.23 -6.30 30.24
CA GLU A 251 -29.25 -6.03 31.68
C GLU A 251 -29.09 -4.53 32.02
N HIS A 252 -28.88 -3.65 31.03
CA HIS A 252 -28.62 -2.24 31.29
C HIS A 252 -29.89 -1.47 31.64
N ASP A 253 -29.88 -0.77 32.77
CA ASP A 253 -31.04 -0.01 33.26
C ASP A 253 -31.30 1.28 32.46
N GLU A 254 -30.25 1.90 31.93
CA GLU A 254 -30.34 3.12 31.11
C GLU A 254 -30.31 2.79 29.60
N PRO A 255 -30.96 3.60 28.74
CA PRO A 255 -30.95 3.38 27.30
C PRO A 255 -29.52 3.52 26.74
N ILE A 256 -29.02 2.43 26.17
CA ILE A 256 -27.75 2.42 25.43
C ILE A 256 -27.99 3.04 24.04
N VAL A 257 -27.18 4.03 23.70
CA VAL A 257 -27.29 4.77 22.43
C VAL A 257 -26.12 4.49 21.49
N ALA A 258 -25.05 3.86 21.98
CA ALA A 258 -23.91 3.40 21.18
C ALA A 258 -23.16 2.27 21.90
N VAL A 259 -22.40 1.48 21.15
CA VAL A 259 -21.46 0.49 21.70
C VAL A 259 -20.05 0.79 21.24
N GLY A 260 -19.06 0.44 22.05
CA GLY A 260 -17.66 0.70 21.79
C GLY A 260 -16.80 -0.54 21.98
N VAL A 261 -15.63 -0.54 21.36
CA VAL A 261 -14.63 -1.59 21.49
C VAL A 261 -13.23 -1.01 21.59
N ALA A 262 -12.46 -1.49 22.57
CA ALA A 262 -11.02 -1.27 22.69
C ALA A 262 -10.32 -2.63 22.60
N GLY A 263 -9.93 -3.02 21.39
CA GLY A 263 -9.25 -4.29 21.15
C GLY A 263 -8.74 -4.45 19.72
N GLY A 264 -8.23 -5.63 19.42
CA GLY A 264 -7.76 -6.03 18.10
C GLY A 264 -8.92 -6.35 17.15
N ASP A 265 -8.58 -6.62 15.88
CA ASP A 265 -9.57 -6.78 14.80
C ASP A 265 -10.64 -7.86 15.10
N GLY A 266 -10.28 -8.96 15.77
CA GLY A 266 -11.24 -10.02 16.17
C GLY A 266 -12.26 -9.56 17.22
N THR A 267 -11.84 -8.83 18.26
CA THR A 267 -12.75 -8.25 19.25
C THR A 267 -13.64 -7.18 18.61
N VAL A 268 -13.10 -6.39 17.69
CA VAL A 268 -13.86 -5.40 16.93
C VAL A 268 -14.94 -6.09 16.08
N ALA A 269 -14.62 -7.21 15.41
CA ALA A 269 -15.59 -7.99 14.63
C ALA A 269 -16.74 -8.51 15.49
N ALA A 270 -16.45 -9.03 16.67
CA ALA A 270 -17.47 -9.50 17.61
C ALA A 270 -18.41 -8.36 18.04
N VAL A 271 -17.87 -7.21 18.45
CA VAL A 271 -18.68 -6.06 18.89
C VAL A 271 -19.47 -5.44 17.75
N ALA A 272 -18.90 -5.32 16.55
CA ALA A 272 -19.61 -4.80 15.39
C ALA A 272 -20.79 -5.69 14.98
N ALA A 273 -20.67 -7.01 15.15
CA ALA A 273 -21.78 -7.94 14.90
C ALA A 273 -22.97 -7.71 15.85
N VAL A 274 -22.70 -7.36 17.12
CA VAL A 274 -23.74 -7.00 18.09
C VAL A 274 -24.32 -5.62 17.77
N ALA A 275 -23.45 -4.64 17.47
CA ALA A 275 -23.85 -3.29 17.08
C ALA A 275 -24.81 -3.30 15.87
N LEU A 276 -24.50 -4.12 14.85
CA LEU A 276 -25.34 -4.27 13.66
C LEU A 276 -26.72 -4.86 13.99
N ARG A 277 -26.78 -5.88 14.87
CA ARG A 277 -28.03 -6.51 15.32
C ARG A 277 -28.95 -5.53 16.05
N HIS A 278 -28.37 -4.73 16.96
CA HIS A 278 -29.11 -3.74 17.75
C HIS A 278 -29.29 -2.38 17.05
N ARG A 279 -28.72 -2.21 15.84
CA ARG A 279 -28.69 -0.94 15.10
C ARG A 279 -28.09 0.21 15.90
N LEU A 280 -27.07 -0.09 16.71
CA LEU A 280 -26.35 0.89 17.52
C LEU A 280 -25.08 1.37 16.78
N PRO A 281 -24.79 2.68 16.76
CA PRO A 281 -23.50 3.18 16.29
C PRO A 281 -22.32 2.59 17.06
N LEU A 282 -21.18 2.43 16.37
CA LEU A 282 -19.97 1.80 16.89
C LEU A 282 -18.85 2.81 17.13
N VAL A 283 -18.26 2.74 18.32
CA VAL A 283 -17.02 3.43 18.67
C VAL A 283 -15.85 2.45 18.61
N VAL A 284 -14.78 2.79 17.89
CA VAL A 284 -13.57 1.94 17.78
C VAL A 284 -12.39 2.65 18.42
N ILE A 285 -11.78 2.01 19.41
CA ILE A 285 -10.61 2.52 20.14
C ILE A 285 -9.40 1.67 19.75
N PRO A 286 -8.36 2.27 19.12
CA PRO A 286 -7.24 1.53 18.53
C PRO A 286 -6.23 1.06 19.60
N THR A 287 -6.51 -0.05 20.28
CA THR A 287 -5.61 -0.60 21.33
C THR A 287 -4.86 -1.87 20.91
N GLY A 288 -5.24 -2.50 19.79
CA GLY A 288 -4.59 -3.71 19.28
C GLY A 288 -3.22 -3.47 18.61
N THR A 289 -2.50 -4.55 18.32
CA THR A 289 -1.12 -4.49 17.78
C THR A 289 -1.07 -3.99 16.33
N LEU A 290 -2.04 -4.40 15.49
CA LEU A 290 -2.06 -4.08 14.06
C LEU A 290 -3.12 -3.04 13.68
N ASN A 291 -4.25 -2.99 14.42
CA ASN A 291 -5.35 -2.04 14.27
C ASN A 291 -5.74 -1.80 12.81
N HIS A 292 -5.90 -2.87 12.02
CA HIS A 292 -6.13 -2.72 10.58
C HIS A 292 -7.42 -1.97 10.30
N PHE A 293 -8.50 -2.33 11.00
CA PHE A 293 -9.78 -1.65 10.83
C PHE A 293 -9.77 -0.20 11.32
N ALA A 294 -9.22 0.07 12.52
CA ALA A 294 -9.15 1.44 13.05
C ALA A 294 -8.30 2.37 12.16
N ARG A 295 -7.21 1.85 11.56
CA ARG A 295 -6.40 2.59 10.59
C ARG A 295 -7.14 2.88 9.29
N ASP A 296 -7.91 1.91 8.79
CA ASP A 296 -8.77 2.10 7.61
C ASP A 296 -9.91 3.09 7.92
N LEU A 297 -10.46 3.09 9.13
CA LEU A 297 -11.37 4.14 9.59
C LEU A 297 -10.69 5.50 9.60
N GLY A 298 -9.39 5.56 9.94
CA GLY A 298 -8.69 6.81 10.20
C GLY A 298 -8.83 7.28 11.64
N VAL A 299 -9.01 6.33 12.57
CA VAL A 299 -8.98 6.54 14.02
C VAL A 299 -7.66 5.99 14.54
N TYR A 300 -6.79 6.88 15.00
CA TYR A 300 -5.40 6.56 15.34
C TYR A 300 -5.10 6.63 16.83
N ASP A 301 -5.87 7.41 17.58
CA ASP A 301 -5.71 7.57 19.03
C ASP A 301 -7.05 7.84 19.72
N LEU A 302 -7.02 7.82 21.06
CA LEU A 302 -8.19 8.03 21.91
C LEU A 302 -8.72 9.47 21.82
N ARG A 303 -7.89 10.44 21.46
CA ARG A 303 -8.32 11.83 21.30
C ARG A 303 -9.22 12.00 20.09
N GLU A 304 -8.93 11.31 18.98
CA GLU A 304 -9.80 11.28 17.82
C GLU A 304 -11.15 10.61 18.12
N VAL A 305 -11.17 9.62 19.01
CA VAL A 305 -12.41 9.01 19.51
C VAL A 305 -13.23 10.03 20.28
N ILE A 306 -12.63 10.75 21.23
CA ILE A 306 -13.32 11.80 22.00
C ILE A 306 -13.86 12.90 21.07
N ASP A 307 -13.05 13.36 20.12
CA ASP A 307 -13.44 14.41 19.18
C ASP A 307 -14.65 13.98 18.32
N ALA A 308 -14.62 12.76 17.77
CA ALA A 308 -15.69 12.24 16.94
C ALA A 308 -16.98 12.01 17.72
N THR A 309 -16.87 11.39 18.90
CA THR A 309 -18.03 11.06 19.75
C THR A 309 -18.66 12.31 20.37
N GLY A 310 -17.85 13.28 20.80
CA GLY A 310 -18.31 14.55 21.34
C GLY A 310 -18.92 15.50 20.30
N ALA A 311 -18.59 15.34 19.02
CA ALA A 311 -19.20 16.09 17.93
C ALA A 311 -20.37 15.35 17.24
N GLY A 312 -20.60 14.07 17.56
CA GLY A 312 -21.60 13.26 16.87
C GLY A 312 -21.24 13.02 15.39
N GLU A 313 -19.96 12.77 15.11
CA GLU A 313 -19.46 12.55 13.75
C GLU A 313 -19.21 11.06 13.51
N ALA A 314 -19.88 10.52 12.50
CA ALA A 314 -19.71 9.13 12.09
C ALA A 314 -19.67 8.98 10.58
N VAL A 315 -19.25 7.81 10.14
CA VAL A 315 -19.26 7.39 8.75
C VAL A 315 -19.86 6.02 8.60
N ALA A 316 -20.36 5.73 7.41
CA ALA A 316 -20.99 4.45 7.15
C ALA A 316 -19.94 3.42 6.76
N VAL A 317 -20.03 2.24 7.37
CA VAL A 317 -19.13 1.12 7.16
C VAL A 317 -19.93 -0.12 6.90
N ASP A 318 -19.68 -0.77 5.77
CA ASP A 318 -20.32 -2.03 5.47
C ASP A 318 -19.71 -3.15 6.31
N ILE A 319 -20.57 -4.10 6.68
CA ILE A 319 -20.17 -5.33 7.37
C ILE A 319 -20.56 -6.47 6.44
N ALA A 320 -19.60 -7.33 6.12
CA ALA A 320 -19.86 -8.55 5.38
C ALA A 320 -20.19 -9.69 6.35
N SER A 321 -20.80 -10.76 5.85
CA SER A 321 -21.00 -12.00 6.58
C SER A 321 -20.58 -13.20 5.73
N VAL A 322 -20.31 -14.30 6.42
CA VAL A 322 -20.19 -15.63 5.85
C VAL A 322 -21.11 -16.58 6.63
N GLU A 323 -22.04 -17.19 5.90
CA GLU A 323 -22.75 -18.38 6.36
C GLU A 323 -21.90 -19.59 5.95
N TYR A 324 -21.55 -20.44 6.91
CA TYR A 324 -20.74 -21.63 6.68
C TYR A 324 -21.29 -22.84 7.43
N GLY A 325 -21.15 -24.00 6.81
CA GLY A 325 -21.57 -25.26 7.41
C GLY A 325 -21.70 -26.37 6.37
N ASP A 326 -22.56 -27.32 6.68
CA ASP A 326 -22.94 -28.43 5.81
C ASP A 326 -24.46 -28.46 5.59
N ASP A 327 -25.01 -29.60 5.17
CA ASP A 327 -26.45 -29.75 4.90
C ASP A 327 -27.30 -29.80 6.18
N THR A 328 -26.67 -29.91 7.35
CA THR A 328 -27.33 -30.12 8.65
C THR A 328 -27.22 -28.94 9.59
N GLU A 329 -26.08 -28.24 9.58
CA GLU A 329 -25.82 -27.10 10.47
C GLU A 329 -25.26 -25.93 9.68
N THR A 330 -25.72 -24.71 10.00
CA THR A 330 -25.24 -23.46 9.39
C THR A 330 -24.94 -22.45 10.47
N HIS A 331 -23.72 -21.92 10.46
CA HIS A 331 -23.27 -20.85 11.33
C HIS A 331 -23.07 -19.57 10.54
N THR A 332 -23.29 -18.42 11.18
CA THR A 332 -23.04 -17.10 10.56
C THR A 332 -21.94 -16.37 11.32
N ARG A 333 -20.94 -15.87 10.59
CA ARG A 333 -19.90 -14.99 11.13
C ARG A 333 -19.90 -13.66 10.37
N HIS A 334 -19.78 -12.56 11.10
CA HIS A 334 -19.61 -11.24 10.51
C HIS A 334 -18.12 -10.96 10.30
N LEU A 335 -17.81 -10.21 9.24
CA LEU A 335 -16.47 -9.94 8.75
C LEU A 335 -16.28 -8.43 8.68
N ILE A 336 -15.25 -7.93 9.38
CA ILE A 336 -14.88 -6.52 9.27
C ILE A 336 -13.82 -6.32 8.20
N ASN A 337 -12.86 -7.23 8.07
CA ASN A 337 -11.77 -7.09 7.12
C ASN A 337 -11.86 -8.17 6.04
N THR A 338 -11.62 -9.45 6.40
CA THR A 338 -11.38 -10.48 5.39
C THR A 338 -11.73 -11.89 5.87
N ALA A 339 -12.14 -12.73 4.95
CA ALA A 339 -12.21 -14.17 5.10
C ALA A 339 -11.32 -14.87 4.05
N SER A 340 -10.82 -16.06 4.37
CA SER A 340 -9.98 -16.82 3.45
C SER A 340 -10.05 -18.32 3.64
N LEU A 341 -9.79 -19.06 2.57
CA LEU A 341 -9.73 -20.52 2.50
C LEU A 341 -8.39 -20.98 1.93
N GLY A 342 -8.01 -22.20 2.30
CA GLY A 342 -6.77 -22.84 1.83
C GLY A 342 -5.53 -22.17 2.44
N SER A 343 -4.48 -22.01 1.63
CA SER A 343 -3.15 -21.63 2.13
C SER A 343 -2.92 -20.14 2.38
N TYR A 344 -3.95 -19.29 2.30
CA TYR A 344 -3.80 -17.85 2.49
C TYR A 344 -3.43 -17.43 3.92
N PRO A 345 -4.00 -18.01 5.00
CA PRO A 345 -3.58 -17.69 6.36
C PRO A 345 -2.08 -17.95 6.59
N ASP A 346 -1.56 -19.08 6.07
CA ASP A 346 -0.14 -19.40 6.15
C ASP A 346 0.73 -18.37 5.43
N LEU A 347 0.28 -17.92 4.26
CA LEU A 347 0.94 -16.87 3.48
C LEU A 347 1.05 -15.56 4.27
N VAL A 348 -0.04 -15.14 4.92
CA VAL A 348 -0.09 -13.91 5.71
C VAL A 348 0.82 -14.00 6.94
N GLN A 349 0.75 -15.12 7.69
CA GLN A 349 1.59 -15.35 8.86
C GLN A 349 3.09 -15.37 8.52
N LEU A 350 3.48 -16.10 7.45
CA LEU A 350 4.87 -16.14 6.99
C LEU A 350 5.37 -14.76 6.54
N ARG A 351 4.53 -14.02 5.79
CA ARG A 351 4.84 -12.64 5.39
C ARG A 351 5.09 -11.76 6.61
N GLU A 352 4.23 -11.82 7.62
CA GLU A 352 4.34 -10.99 8.82
C GLU A 352 5.57 -11.29 9.65
N LYS A 353 5.95 -12.56 9.75
CA LYS A 353 7.20 -12.97 10.40
C LYS A 353 8.43 -12.39 9.69
N TRP A 354 8.40 -12.30 8.37
CA TRP A 354 9.57 -11.87 7.58
C TRP A 354 9.58 -10.38 7.20
N GLN A 355 8.44 -9.69 7.30
CA GLN A 355 8.32 -8.29 6.88
C GLN A 355 9.23 -7.34 7.66
N SER A 356 9.49 -7.64 8.94
CA SER A 356 10.35 -6.82 9.81
C SER A 356 11.81 -6.82 9.33
N ARG A 357 12.27 -7.96 8.78
CA ARG A 357 13.65 -8.16 8.31
C ARG A 357 13.83 -7.75 6.85
N TRP A 358 12.90 -8.11 5.96
CA TRP A 358 13.08 -7.99 4.51
C TRP A 358 12.16 -6.95 3.85
N GLY A 359 11.27 -6.32 4.61
CA GLY A 359 10.25 -5.41 4.09
C GLY A 359 9.05 -6.15 3.48
N LYS A 360 7.95 -5.42 3.25
CA LYS A 360 6.64 -6.01 2.90
C LYS A 360 6.66 -6.87 1.63
N TRP A 361 7.23 -6.38 0.53
CA TRP A 361 7.18 -7.06 -0.77
C TRP A 361 8.12 -8.27 -0.89
N PRO A 362 9.40 -8.20 -0.49
CA PRO A 362 10.27 -9.38 -0.51
C PRO A 362 9.80 -10.48 0.45
N ALA A 363 9.30 -10.10 1.63
CA ALA A 363 8.71 -11.05 2.57
C ALA A 363 7.48 -11.75 1.97
N PHE A 364 6.61 -11.02 1.28
CA PHE A 364 5.46 -11.60 0.61
C PHE A 364 5.86 -12.56 -0.52
N ALA A 365 6.79 -12.17 -1.40
CA ALA A 365 7.23 -13.04 -2.49
C ALA A 365 7.85 -14.35 -1.97
N ALA A 366 8.68 -14.26 -0.94
CA ALA A 366 9.27 -15.43 -0.29
C ALA A 366 8.19 -16.29 0.40
N ALA A 367 7.25 -15.66 1.11
CA ALA A 367 6.14 -16.37 1.74
C ALA A 367 5.28 -17.09 0.69
N LEU A 368 4.96 -16.44 -0.43
CA LEU A 368 4.21 -17.06 -1.53
C LEU A 368 4.93 -18.28 -2.09
N VAL A 369 6.24 -18.19 -2.31
CA VAL A 369 7.03 -19.34 -2.77
C VAL A 369 6.91 -20.49 -1.76
N VAL A 370 7.17 -20.24 -0.48
CA VAL A 370 7.18 -21.31 0.54
C VAL A 370 5.79 -21.90 0.76
N THR A 371 4.76 -21.05 0.87
CA THR A 371 3.37 -21.48 1.01
C THR A 371 2.95 -22.34 -0.17
N LEU A 372 3.18 -21.90 -1.42
CA LEU A 372 2.78 -22.68 -2.60
C LEU A 372 3.56 -24.00 -2.74
N HIS A 373 4.77 -24.11 -2.20
CA HIS A 373 5.53 -25.37 -2.21
C HIS A 373 4.96 -26.40 -1.22
N ARG A 374 4.33 -25.96 -0.14
CA ARG A 374 3.75 -26.84 0.90
C ARG A 374 2.25 -27.05 0.76
N ALA A 375 1.56 -26.11 0.11
CA ALA A 375 0.11 -26.13 -0.01
C ALA A 375 -0.38 -27.26 -0.91
N GLU A 376 -1.53 -27.81 -0.55
CA GLU A 376 -2.34 -28.68 -1.40
C GLU A 376 -3.42 -27.85 -2.10
N PRO A 377 -3.71 -28.08 -3.39
CA PRO A 377 -4.79 -27.39 -4.08
C PRO A 377 -6.15 -27.79 -3.52
N LEU A 378 -6.96 -26.78 -3.21
CA LEU A 378 -8.35 -26.90 -2.83
C LEU A 378 -9.24 -26.98 -4.08
N GLU A 379 -10.24 -27.86 -4.07
CA GLU A 379 -11.27 -27.90 -5.11
C GLU A 379 -12.49 -27.09 -4.66
N ILE A 380 -12.89 -26.10 -5.47
CA ILE A 380 -14.03 -25.24 -5.19
C ILE A 380 -14.94 -25.17 -6.40
N TYR A 381 -16.25 -25.15 -6.15
CA TYR A 381 -17.26 -24.76 -7.12
C TYR A 381 -17.44 -23.25 -7.04
N LEU A 382 -16.98 -22.57 -8.09
CA LEU A 382 -16.99 -21.13 -8.22
C LEU A 382 -17.23 -20.82 -9.70
N ASP A 383 -18.25 -20.01 -10.00
CA ASP A 383 -18.62 -19.62 -11.37
C ASP A 383 -19.21 -20.75 -12.20
N GLU A 384 -20.15 -21.48 -11.63
CA GLU A 384 -20.82 -22.60 -12.28
C GLU A 384 -19.87 -23.73 -12.72
N ARG A 385 -18.64 -23.74 -12.20
CA ARG A 385 -17.61 -24.72 -12.53
C ARG A 385 -16.79 -25.13 -11.32
N TRP A 386 -16.38 -26.39 -11.31
CA TRP A 386 -15.34 -26.88 -10.42
C TRP A 386 -13.98 -26.42 -10.90
N GLN A 387 -13.18 -25.83 -10.00
CA GLN A 387 -11.82 -25.42 -10.28
C GLN A 387 -10.92 -25.64 -9.06
N ARG A 388 -9.65 -25.96 -9.32
CA ARG A 388 -8.64 -26.10 -8.27
C ARG A 388 -7.97 -24.76 -8.00
N VAL A 389 -7.88 -24.37 -6.74
CA VAL A 389 -7.25 -23.12 -6.28
C VAL A 389 -6.24 -23.38 -5.17
N TRP A 390 -5.22 -22.55 -5.05
CA TRP A 390 -4.28 -22.57 -3.93
C TRP A 390 -4.86 -21.90 -2.69
N PHE A 391 -5.68 -20.87 -2.91
CA PHE A 391 -6.43 -20.17 -1.89
C PHE A 391 -7.56 -19.35 -2.51
N LEU A 392 -8.54 -19.01 -1.67
CA LEU A 392 -9.58 -18.01 -1.93
C LEU A 392 -9.48 -16.93 -0.85
N PHE A 393 -9.57 -15.67 -1.27
CA PHE A 393 -9.63 -14.49 -0.41
C PHE A 393 -10.94 -13.77 -0.68
N VAL A 394 -11.63 -13.37 0.37
CA VAL A 394 -12.85 -12.57 0.34
C VAL A 394 -12.66 -11.38 1.27
N GLY A 395 -12.61 -10.17 0.74
CA GLY A 395 -12.51 -8.92 1.49
C GLY A 395 -13.86 -8.24 1.68
N ASN A 396 -14.07 -7.61 2.84
CA ASN A 396 -15.18 -6.69 3.08
C ASN A 396 -14.85 -5.34 2.43
N GLY A 397 -15.34 -5.12 1.22
CA GLY A 397 -15.01 -3.99 0.37
C GLY A 397 -13.88 -4.26 -0.63
N PRO A 398 -13.80 -3.49 -1.74
CA PRO A 398 -12.70 -3.47 -2.69
C PRO A 398 -11.32 -3.24 -2.03
N TYR A 399 -10.44 -4.24 -2.12
CA TYR A 399 -9.04 -4.06 -1.77
C TYR A 399 -8.23 -3.54 -2.96
N HIS A 400 -7.11 -2.90 -2.66
CA HIS A 400 -6.16 -2.39 -3.61
C HIS A 400 -4.74 -2.82 -3.23
N PRO A 401 -3.81 -2.91 -4.21
CA PRO A 401 -4.04 -2.72 -5.65
C PRO A 401 -4.76 -3.92 -6.32
N HIS A 402 -5.59 -3.63 -7.33
CA HIS A 402 -6.13 -4.65 -8.25
C HIS A 402 -5.02 -5.39 -8.98
N GLY A 403 -5.21 -6.68 -9.21
CA GLY A 403 -4.24 -7.47 -9.95
C GLY A 403 -2.91 -7.62 -9.23
N ALA A 404 -2.94 -7.64 -7.90
CA ALA A 404 -1.82 -7.77 -6.99
C ALA A 404 -2.31 -8.21 -5.60
N VAL A 405 -1.41 -8.21 -4.62
CA VAL A 405 -1.73 -8.60 -3.23
C VAL A 405 -2.68 -7.58 -2.61
N PRO A 406 -3.81 -8.01 -2.01
CA PRO A 406 -4.66 -7.14 -1.21
C PRO A 406 -3.84 -6.47 -0.12
N ALA A 407 -3.82 -5.13 -0.10
CA ALA A 407 -3.00 -4.38 0.84
C ALA A 407 -3.80 -3.39 1.69
N PHE A 408 -4.80 -2.73 1.11
CA PHE A 408 -5.65 -1.75 1.79
C PHE A 408 -7.00 -1.61 1.10
N ARG A 409 -7.96 -0.98 1.77
CA ARG A 409 -9.25 -0.58 1.18
C ARG A 409 -9.25 0.90 0.83
N ASP A 410 -9.82 1.24 -0.32
CA ASP A 410 -10.04 2.63 -0.71
C ASP A 410 -11.37 3.17 -0.17
N ARG A 411 -12.36 2.29 0.04
CA ARG A 411 -13.68 2.61 0.57
C ARG A 411 -14.16 1.59 1.61
N LEU A 412 -14.96 2.05 2.56
CA LEU A 412 -15.63 1.20 3.57
C LEU A 412 -17.13 1.01 3.30
N ASP A 413 -17.71 1.75 2.35
CA ASP A 413 -19.16 1.84 2.10
C ASP A 413 -19.55 1.46 0.66
N SER A 414 -18.81 0.52 0.08
CA SER A 414 -18.95 0.13 -1.34
C SER A 414 -20.13 -0.79 -1.64
N GLY A 415 -20.64 -1.52 -0.66
CA GLY A 415 -21.66 -2.57 -0.82
C GLY A 415 -21.18 -3.81 -1.58
N LEU A 416 -19.87 -4.04 -1.69
CA LEU A 416 -19.29 -5.12 -2.50
C LEU A 416 -18.26 -5.92 -1.71
N LEU A 417 -18.18 -7.21 -1.99
CA LEU A 417 -17.10 -8.10 -1.59
C LEU A 417 -15.97 -8.05 -2.63
N ASP A 418 -14.73 -8.18 -2.19
CA ASP A 418 -13.58 -8.37 -3.08
C ASP A 418 -13.11 -9.83 -3.04
N VAL A 419 -13.35 -10.55 -4.14
CA VAL A 419 -13.11 -11.98 -4.24
C VAL A 419 -11.90 -12.23 -5.13
N ARG A 420 -10.84 -12.82 -4.57
CA ARG A 420 -9.59 -13.11 -5.27
C ARG A 420 -9.17 -14.54 -5.06
N TRP A 421 -8.74 -15.20 -6.13
CA TRP A 421 -8.26 -16.58 -6.04
C TRP A 421 -7.06 -16.82 -6.94
N LEU A 422 -6.24 -17.78 -6.53
CA LEU A 422 -5.09 -18.23 -7.31
C LEU A 422 -5.34 -19.65 -7.81
N ARG A 423 -5.51 -19.81 -9.12
CA ARG A 423 -5.77 -21.08 -9.78
C ARG A 423 -4.58 -22.05 -9.69
N ALA A 424 -4.89 -23.30 -9.40
CA ALA A 424 -3.95 -24.41 -9.30
C ALA A 424 -4.07 -25.41 -10.47
N ASP A 425 -5.15 -25.33 -11.25
CA ASP A 425 -5.47 -26.21 -12.39
C ASP A 425 -4.61 -25.97 -13.65
N LEU A 426 -3.83 -24.88 -13.70
CA LEU A 426 -2.95 -24.57 -14.82
C LEU A 426 -1.55 -25.18 -14.67
N ARG A 427 -0.96 -25.63 -15.80
CA ARG A 427 0.42 -26.11 -15.85
C ARG A 427 1.39 -25.02 -15.36
N TRP A 428 2.29 -25.42 -14.46
CA TRP A 428 3.25 -24.53 -13.78
C TRP A 428 2.60 -23.34 -13.06
N SER A 429 1.38 -23.50 -12.55
CA SER A 429 0.63 -22.45 -11.83
C SER A 429 1.47 -21.75 -10.75
N ARG A 430 2.23 -22.51 -9.95
CA ARG A 430 3.16 -21.98 -8.92
C ARG A 430 4.19 -21.01 -9.52
N SER A 431 5.00 -21.48 -10.47
CA SER A 431 6.05 -20.69 -11.08
C SER A 431 5.48 -19.48 -11.82
N ARG A 432 4.34 -19.65 -12.50
CA ARG A 432 3.63 -18.56 -13.18
C ARG A 432 3.14 -17.49 -12.20
N ALA A 433 2.61 -17.87 -11.03
CA ALA A 433 2.17 -16.94 -10.01
C ALA A 433 3.35 -16.13 -9.45
N VAL A 434 4.46 -16.79 -9.11
CA VAL A 434 5.67 -16.14 -8.59
C VAL A 434 6.28 -15.21 -9.62
N VAL A 435 6.47 -15.66 -10.86
CA VAL A 435 7.01 -14.83 -11.94
C VAL A 435 6.07 -13.65 -12.23
N ALA A 436 4.76 -13.87 -12.30
CA ALA A 436 3.81 -12.78 -12.54
C ALA A 436 3.79 -11.77 -11.40
N LEU A 437 3.94 -12.20 -10.14
CA LEU A 437 4.09 -11.30 -9.00
C LEU A 437 5.38 -10.46 -9.12
N LEU A 438 6.52 -11.10 -9.41
CA LEU A 438 7.81 -10.42 -9.56
C LEU A 438 7.81 -9.41 -10.72
N LEU A 439 7.07 -9.72 -11.78
CA LEU A 439 6.88 -8.82 -12.93
C LEU A 439 5.73 -7.81 -12.74
N ALA A 440 5.11 -7.76 -11.56
CA ALA A 440 3.94 -6.93 -11.29
C ALA A 440 2.79 -7.09 -12.30
N ALA A 441 2.65 -8.30 -12.83
CA ALA A 441 1.72 -8.67 -13.89
C ALA A 441 0.75 -9.77 -13.44
N ILE A 442 0.63 -10.05 -12.13
CA ILE A 442 -0.24 -11.11 -11.62
C ILE A 442 -1.71 -10.88 -12.03
N GLY A 443 -2.20 -9.64 -12.03
CA GLY A 443 -3.52 -9.29 -12.57
C GLY A 443 -3.77 -9.62 -14.05
N HIS A 444 -2.72 -9.74 -14.87
CA HIS A 444 -2.85 -10.13 -16.27
C HIS A 444 -2.60 -11.63 -16.48
N SER A 445 -2.27 -12.36 -15.41
CA SER A 445 -1.97 -13.78 -15.49
C SER A 445 -3.24 -14.60 -15.38
N LYS A 446 -3.42 -15.56 -16.28
CA LYS A 446 -4.53 -16.53 -16.22
C LYS A 446 -4.59 -17.37 -14.93
N VAL A 447 -3.52 -17.37 -14.12
CA VAL A 447 -3.48 -18.05 -12.82
C VAL A 447 -4.17 -17.26 -11.71
N TYR A 448 -4.51 -16.00 -11.93
CA TYR A 448 -5.13 -15.13 -10.94
C TYR A 448 -6.53 -14.75 -11.40
N GLY A 449 -7.48 -14.82 -10.48
CA GLY A 449 -8.84 -14.32 -10.67
C GLY A 449 -9.17 -13.28 -9.61
N GLU A 450 -9.94 -12.27 -10.00
CA GLU A 450 -10.40 -11.18 -9.16
C GLU A 450 -11.79 -10.76 -9.63
N ARG A 451 -12.69 -10.52 -8.67
CA ARG A 451 -14.02 -9.98 -8.91
C ARG A 451 -14.53 -9.18 -7.73
N GLN A 452 -15.45 -8.27 -8.03
CA GLN A 452 -16.20 -7.53 -7.03
C GLN A 452 -17.69 -7.81 -7.23
N LEU A 453 -18.35 -8.31 -6.20
CA LEU A 453 -19.75 -8.73 -6.24
C LEU A 453 -20.39 -8.61 -4.84
N PRO A 454 -21.70 -8.35 -4.74
CA PRO A 454 -22.37 -8.20 -3.44
C PRO A 454 -22.55 -9.51 -2.68
N GLU A 455 -22.50 -10.64 -3.39
CA GLU A 455 -22.75 -11.97 -2.85
C GLU A 455 -21.89 -13.00 -3.58
N LEU A 456 -21.36 -13.98 -2.85
CA LEU A 456 -20.56 -15.07 -3.39
C LEU A 456 -20.99 -16.40 -2.76
N LEU A 457 -21.29 -17.39 -3.61
CA LEU A 457 -21.51 -18.77 -3.21
C LEU A 457 -20.29 -19.62 -3.57
N VAL A 458 -19.82 -20.42 -2.61
CA VAL A 458 -18.72 -21.36 -2.78
C VAL A 458 -19.12 -22.72 -2.21
N HIS A 459 -18.99 -23.76 -3.01
CA HIS A 459 -19.15 -25.14 -2.56
C HIS A 459 -17.82 -25.88 -2.61
N LEU A 460 -17.58 -26.73 -1.62
CA LEU A 460 -16.41 -27.56 -1.50
C LEU A 460 -16.85 -29.04 -1.44
N PRO A 461 -16.05 -29.97 -1.97
CA PRO A 461 -16.42 -31.40 -1.95
C PRO A 461 -16.35 -31.98 -0.53
N ALA A 462 -15.59 -31.36 0.37
CA ALA A 462 -15.47 -31.74 1.78
C ALA A 462 -15.39 -30.48 2.66
N PRO A 463 -15.74 -30.57 3.97
CA PRO A 463 -15.63 -29.44 4.89
C PRO A 463 -14.19 -28.98 5.11
N GLU A 464 -13.96 -27.68 4.91
CA GLU A 464 -12.62 -27.09 4.93
C GLU A 464 -12.54 -25.91 5.88
N ALA A 465 -11.34 -25.69 6.43
CA ALA A 465 -11.13 -24.66 7.45
C ALA A 465 -11.31 -23.26 6.87
N LEU A 466 -12.16 -22.47 7.52
CA LEU A 466 -12.41 -21.07 7.19
C LEU A 466 -11.73 -20.17 8.22
N ALA A 467 -10.91 -19.24 7.71
CA ALA A 467 -10.29 -18.20 8.54
C ALA A 467 -10.93 -16.84 8.28
N THR A 468 -11.29 -16.13 9.33
CA THR A 468 -11.91 -14.79 9.29
C THR A 468 -11.16 -13.85 10.22
N ASP A 469 -10.82 -12.65 9.73
CA ASP A 469 -10.14 -11.60 10.49
C ASP A 469 -8.88 -12.07 11.25
N GLY A 470 -8.22 -13.12 10.73
CA GLY A 470 -6.99 -13.69 11.29
C GLY A 470 -7.17 -14.95 12.14
N GLU A 471 -8.41 -15.37 12.42
CA GLU A 471 -8.73 -16.52 13.28
C GLU A 471 -9.44 -17.62 12.49
N VAL A 472 -9.14 -18.89 12.79
CA VAL A 472 -9.86 -20.04 12.21
C VAL A 472 -11.13 -20.28 13.03
N ILE A 473 -12.30 -20.15 12.39
CA ILE A 473 -13.60 -20.18 13.08
C ILE A 473 -14.34 -21.51 13.00
N GLY A 474 -13.94 -22.39 12.07
CA GLY A 474 -14.60 -23.67 11.88
C GLY A 474 -14.35 -24.25 10.49
N LYS A 475 -15.10 -25.32 10.17
CA LYS A 475 -15.08 -25.95 8.86
C LYS A 475 -16.44 -25.86 8.20
N GLY A 476 -16.47 -25.72 6.88
CA GLY A 476 -17.71 -25.73 6.10
C GLY A 476 -17.47 -26.24 4.69
N SER A 477 -18.48 -26.86 4.09
CA SER A 477 -18.49 -27.30 2.68
C SER A 477 -19.39 -26.40 1.82
N ARG A 478 -20.32 -25.67 2.43
CA ARG A 478 -21.14 -24.64 1.77
C ARG A 478 -20.87 -23.31 2.42
N LEU A 479 -20.45 -22.33 1.63
CA LEU A 479 -20.10 -21.00 2.09
C LEU A 479 -20.86 -19.96 1.28
N ARG A 480 -21.60 -19.10 1.96
CA ARG A 480 -22.30 -17.96 1.37
C ARG A 480 -21.76 -16.68 1.98
N PHE A 481 -21.02 -15.91 1.19
CA PHE A 481 -20.55 -14.59 1.57
C PHE A 481 -21.53 -13.54 1.05
N SER A 482 -21.90 -12.58 1.88
CA SER A 482 -22.80 -11.49 1.48
C SER A 482 -22.54 -10.22 2.29
N MET A 483 -23.13 -9.11 1.87
CA MET A 483 -23.17 -7.90 2.68
C MET A 483 -24.27 -8.04 3.74
N ALA A 484 -23.87 -8.09 5.01
CA ALA A 484 -24.80 -8.24 6.14
C ALA A 484 -25.58 -6.95 6.43
N GLY A 485 -24.95 -5.81 6.20
CA GLY A 485 -25.57 -4.50 6.41
C GLY A 485 -24.53 -3.40 6.53
N GLN A 486 -24.96 -2.26 7.07
CA GLN A 486 -24.10 -1.11 7.25
C GLN A 486 -24.25 -0.54 8.66
N LEU A 487 -23.12 -0.12 9.23
CA LEU A 487 -23.00 0.40 10.58
C LEU A 487 -22.53 1.85 10.53
N ALA A 488 -23.08 2.70 11.39
CA ALA A 488 -22.51 4.01 11.64
C ALA A 488 -21.34 3.86 12.62
N VAL A 489 -20.14 4.28 12.21
CA VAL A 489 -18.93 4.16 13.02
C VAL A 489 -18.37 5.55 13.27
N TYR A 490 -18.15 5.91 14.54
CA TYR A 490 -17.66 7.24 14.90
C TYR A 490 -16.29 7.51 14.28
N ARG A 491 -16.21 8.64 13.58
CA ARG A 491 -15.01 9.13 12.93
C ARG A 491 -15.13 10.64 12.73
N ARG A 492 -14.07 11.33 13.13
CA ARG A 492 -13.92 12.77 12.95
C ARG A 492 -14.00 13.17 11.48
N ASP A 493 -14.85 14.14 11.16
CA ASP A 493 -14.97 14.72 9.82
C ASP A 493 -13.97 15.87 9.67
N GLU A 494 -12.83 15.63 9.01
CA GLU A 494 -11.79 16.64 8.78
C GLU A 494 -12.25 17.86 7.96
N SER A 495 -13.45 17.82 7.36
CA SER A 495 -14.04 19.00 6.72
C SER A 495 -14.74 19.94 7.71
N ASN A 496 -14.98 19.50 8.95
CA ASN A 496 -15.59 20.31 10.00
C ASN A 496 -14.63 21.43 10.45
N PRO A 497 -15.06 22.70 10.41
CA PRO A 497 -14.28 23.85 10.89
C PRO A 497 -13.77 23.73 12.34
N LEU A 498 -14.43 22.93 13.18
CA LEU A 498 -14.00 22.67 14.57
C LEU A 498 -12.56 22.12 14.67
N TRP A 499 -12.07 21.45 13.62
CA TRP A 499 -10.80 20.73 13.66
C TRP A 499 -9.64 21.43 12.94
N VAL A 500 -9.85 22.62 12.37
CA VAL A 500 -8.84 23.35 11.57
C VAL A 500 -7.50 23.52 12.30
N ASN A 501 -7.55 23.72 13.62
CA ASN A 501 -6.35 23.90 14.46
C ASN A 501 -5.92 22.64 15.22
N ARG A 502 -6.51 21.47 14.94
CA ARG A 502 -6.17 20.19 15.57
C ARG A 502 -5.55 19.22 14.57
N SER A 503 -4.21 19.18 14.56
CA SER A 503 -3.44 18.27 13.72
C SER A 503 -3.72 16.79 14.04
N ARG A 504 -3.90 15.96 13.00
CA ARG A 504 -3.85 14.50 13.12
C ARG A 504 -2.40 14.01 13.22
N PRO A 505 -2.02 13.18 14.21
CA PRO A 505 -0.65 12.69 14.36
C PRO A 505 -0.19 11.76 13.22
N HIS A 506 -1.11 11.13 12.49
CA HIS A 506 -0.80 10.07 11.52
C HIS A 506 -1.19 10.37 10.06
N HIS A 507 -1.52 11.62 9.72
CA HIS A 507 -1.76 12.03 8.33
C HIS A 507 -0.45 12.03 7.53
N ARG A 508 -0.35 11.21 6.47
CA ARG A 508 0.94 11.00 5.79
C ARG A 508 1.37 12.16 4.90
N ARG A 509 0.49 13.14 4.63
CA ARG A 509 0.86 14.42 4.01
C ARG A 509 0.70 15.56 5.00
N ALA A 510 1.72 16.41 5.04
CA ALA A 510 1.64 17.62 5.83
C ALA A 510 0.57 18.57 5.24
N PRO A 511 -0.23 19.25 6.09
CA PRO A 511 -1.37 20.07 5.66
C PRO A 511 -1.05 21.08 4.54
N TRP A 512 0.12 21.71 4.57
CA TRP A 512 0.55 22.76 3.63
C TRP A 512 0.54 22.38 2.13
N LEU A 513 0.64 21.08 1.79
CA LEU A 513 0.55 20.63 0.39
C LEU A 513 -0.89 20.72 -0.15
N ARG A 514 -1.91 20.63 0.70
CA ARG A 514 -3.32 20.83 0.28
C ARG A 514 -3.57 22.29 -0.11
N ASP A 515 -2.94 23.22 0.61
CA ASP A 515 -3.09 24.65 0.36
C ASP A 515 -2.28 25.13 -0.85
N ALA A 516 -1.08 24.59 -1.06
CA ALA A 516 -0.21 24.97 -2.18
C ALA A 516 -0.77 24.61 -3.57
N PHE A 517 -1.69 23.64 -3.65
CA PHE A 517 -2.33 23.23 -4.91
C PHE A 517 -3.81 23.65 -5.04
N ARG A 518 -4.35 24.42 -4.08
CA ARG A 518 -5.60 25.19 -4.29
C ARG A 518 -5.32 26.44 -5.14
N ILE A 519 -4.82 26.24 -6.36
CA ILE A 519 -4.86 27.31 -7.37
C ILE A 519 -6.23 27.22 -8.05
N SER A 520 -7.12 28.11 -7.61
CA SER A 520 -8.22 28.70 -8.39
C SER A 520 -8.96 27.77 -9.36
N ARG A 521 -9.97 27.06 -8.88
CA ARG A 521 -11.20 26.85 -9.65
C ARG A 521 -12.25 27.85 -9.18
N ALA A 522 -11.98 29.13 -9.41
CA ALA A 522 -12.98 30.17 -9.48
C ALA A 522 -12.70 30.89 -10.80
N GLY A 523 -13.65 30.79 -11.72
CA GLY A 523 -13.56 31.20 -13.12
C GLY A 523 -14.73 30.60 -13.85
#